data_AF-A0A938T1Z1-F1
#
_entry.id   AF-A0A938T1Z1-F1
#
_cell.length_a   1.000
_cell.length_b   1.000
_cell.length_c   1.000
_cell.angle_alpha   90.00
_cell.angle_beta   90.00
_cell.angle_gamma   90.00
#
_symmetry.space_group_name_H-M   'P 1'
#
loop_
_entity.id
_entity.type
_entity.pdbx_description
1 polymer ?
#
loop_
_entity_poly.entity_id
_entity_poly.type
_entity_poly.pdbx_seq_one_letter_code
_entity_poly.pdbx_strand_id
1 'polypeptide(L)'
;MSDGRLPLFPAFERYVERSGLLANAKGILSARLPRILGQGQTRAEGLDMPPAVIERQHELLALSLPESAVVDPEVQREIAEAKTAVTAHAEHMRHPENRRRFALQALSRLEGVPTGNKDNQFFAGRLVLVSDKGGQNWAWSMTARYPVIAKIPADIDYVVRAYEVADRIVDKWMLPVDKFLVRLRLAWTMARHFSDGD
;
A
#
# COMPACT_ATOMS: atom_id res chain seq x y z
N MET A 1 -18.37 -11.89 15.66
CA MET A 1 -19.07 -12.30 14.43
C MET A 1 -18.02 -12.41 13.35
N SER A 2 -17.53 -13.63 13.13
CA SER A 2 -16.57 -13.96 12.09
C SER A 2 -17.31 -13.97 10.74
N ASP A 3 -17.08 -12.91 9.97
CA ASP A 3 -17.38 -12.87 8.54
C ASP A 3 -16.71 -14.11 7.89
N GLY A 4 -17.39 -14.80 6.98
CA GLY A 4 -17.06 -16.15 6.49
C GLY A 4 -15.74 -16.31 5.70
N ARG A 5 -14.72 -15.50 6.00
CA ARG A 5 -13.37 -15.60 5.48
C ARG A 5 -12.58 -16.65 6.26
N LEU A 6 -11.97 -17.58 5.52
CA LEU A 6 -10.96 -18.46 6.07
C LEU A 6 -9.80 -17.61 6.64
N PRO A 7 -9.44 -17.79 7.92
CA PRO A 7 -8.36 -17.03 8.54
C PRO A 7 -7.03 -17.40 7.89
N LEU A 8 -6.15 -16.40 7.70
CA LEU A 8 -4.82 -16.63 7.13
C LEU A 8 -3.90 -17.39 8.10
N PHE A 9 -4.11 -17.20 9.40
CA PHE A 9 -3.34 -17.81 10.48
C PHE A 9 -4.29 -18.39 11.55
N PRO A 10 -4.98 -19.52 11.27
CA PRO A 10 -6.00 -20.08 12.15
C PRO A 10 -5.51 -20.44 13.56
N ALA A 11 -4.29 -20.95 13.71
CA ALA A 11 -3.71 -21.26 15.02
C ALA A 11 -3.33 -19.99 15.78
N PHE A 12 -2.73 -19.01 15.08
CA PHE A 12 -2.42 -17.71 15.66
C PHE A 12 -3.67 -16.97 16.14
N GLU A 13 -4.74 -16.95 15.33
CA GLU A 13 -6.00 -16.32 15.70
C GLU A 13 -6.61 -16.97 16.95
N ARG A 14 -6.67 -18.31 16.99
CA ARG A 14 -7.07 -19.06 18.20
C ARG A 14 -6.18 -18.76 19.40
N TYR A 15 -4.87 -18.54 19.22
CA TYR A 15 -3.98 -18.14 20.31
C TYR A 15 -4.31 -16.73 20.81
N VAL A 16 -4.52 -15.76 19.91
CA VAL A 16 -4.86 -14.38 20.27
C VAL A 16 -6.18 -14.31 21.04
N GLU A 17 -7.18 -15.09 20.63
CA GLU A 17 -8.46 -15.21 21.32
C GLU A 17 -8.29 -15.82 22.72
N ARG A 18 -7.62 -16.97 22.83
CA ARG A 18 -7.42 -17.67 24.12
C ARG A 18 -6.61 -16.87 25.13
N SER A 19 -5.60 -16.13 24.65
CA SER A 19 -4.71 -15.33 25.51
C SER A 19 -5.28 -13.95 25.86
N GLY A 20 -6.36 -13.53 25.20
CA GLY A 20 -6.87 -12.16 25.32
C GLY A 20 -5.87 -11.11 24.84
N LEU A 21 -4.90 -11.50 23.99
CA LEU A 21 -3.79 -10.64 23.59
C LEU A 21 -4.27 -9.38 22.86
N LEU A 22 -5.34 -9.49 22.07
CA LEU A 22 -5.92 -8.35 21.36
C LEU A 22 -6.45 -7.26 22.31
N ALA A 23 -7.15 -7.66 23.37
CA ALA A 23 -7.73 -6.72 24.35
C ALA A 23 -6.67 -6.06 25.24
N ASN A 24 -5.55 -6.75 25.48
CA ASN A 24 -4.48 -6.30 26.35
C ASN A 24 -3.29 -5.68 25.59
N ALA A 25 -3.37 -5.56 24.27
CA ALA A 25 -2.29 -5.08 23.43
C ALA A 25 -1.96 -3.61 23.73
N LYS A 26 -0.68 -3.31 23.93
CA LYS A 26 -0.17 -1.95 24.11
C LYS A 26 0.91 -1.61 23.08
N GLY A 27 1.06 -0.33 22.78
CA GLY A 27 2.10 0.16 21.87
C GLY A 27 2.02 -0.45 20.47
N ILE A 28 3.13 -0.95 19.94
CA ILE A 28 3.19 -1.48 18.58
C ILE A 28 2.29 -2.72 18.36
N LEU A 29 2.00 -3.48 19.42
CA LEU A 29 1.15 -4.68 19.34
C LEU A 29 -0.29 -4.32 18.98
N SER A 30 -0.84 -3.24 19.55
CA SER A 30 -2.23 -2.82 19.26
C SER A 30 -2.41 -2.33 17.82
N ALA A 31 -1.34 -1.84 17.20
CA ALA A 31 -1.35 -1.45 15.80
C ALA A 31 -1.11 -2.63 14.82
N ARG A 32 -0.43 -3.69 15.26
CA ARG A 32 -0.06 -4.83 14.39
C ARG A 32 -1.05 -5.99 14.43
N LEU A 33 -1.59 -6.31 15.61
CA LEU A 33 -2.50 -7.44 15.77
C LEU A 33 -3.74 -7.33 14.88
N PRO A 34 -4.46 -6.17 14.81
CA PRO A 34 -5.59 -6.03 13.89
C PRO A 34 -5.18 -6.28 12.44
N ARG A 35 -3.99 -5.84 12.02
CA ARG A 35 -3.50 -6.07 10.66
C ARG A 35 -3.22 -7.54 10.39
N ILE A 36 -2.56 -8.26 11.31
CA ILE A 36 -2.31 -9.70 11.17
C ILE A 36 -3.63 -10.48 11.05
N LEU A 37 -4.64 -10.10 11.84
CA LEU A 37 -5.98 -10.69 11.81
C LEU A 37 -6.82 -10.25 10.60
N GLY A 38 -6.33 -9.32 9.76
CA GLY A 38 -7.07 -8.81 8.60
C GLY A 38 -8.19 -7.81 8.95
N GLN A 39 -8.23 -7.34 10.19
CA GLN A 39 -9.19 -6.38 10.75
C GLN A 39 -8.68 -4.92 10.68
N GLY A 40 -7.39 -4.73 10.38
CA GLY A 40 -6.77 -3.42 10.21
C GLY A 40 -6.80 -2.92 8.76
N GLN A 41 -6.04 -1.85 8.50
CA GLN A 41 -5.82 -1.31 7.16
C GLN A 41 -4.45 -1.72 6.61
N THR A 42 -4.31 -1.72 5.29
CA THR A 42 -3.02 -1.84 4.60
C THR A 42 -2.03 -0.75 5.03
N ARG A 43 -0.73 -0.97 4.82
CA ARG A 43 0.30 0.07 5.04
C ARG A 43 0.36 1.09 3.90
N ALA A 44 -0.34 0.82 2.80
CA ALA A 44 -0.39 1.73 1.67
C ALA A 44 -1.05 3.06 2.08
N GLU A 45 -0.30 4.15 1.94
CA GLU A 45 -0.74 5.47 2.41
C GLU A 45 -1.82 6.04 1.50
N GLY A 46 -3.00 6.33 2.06
CA GLY A 46 -4.13 6.85 1.30
C GLY A 46 -5.02 5.77 0.65
N LEU A 47 -4.77 4.49 0.91
CA LEU A 47 -5.59 3.38 0.44
C LEU A 47 -6.41 2.78 1.58
N ASP A 48 -7.74 2.89 1.49
CA ASP A 48 -8.66 2.29 2.47
C ASP A 48 -9.03 0.87 2.06
N MET A 49 -8.13 -0.07 2.35
CA MET A 49 -8.27 -1.50 2.07
C MET A 49 -7.77 -2.33 3.26
N PRO A 50 -8.27 -3.57 3.44
CA PRO A 50 -7.65 -4.50 4.39
C PRO A 50 -6.17 -4.73 4.03
N PRO A 51 -5.33 -5.25 4.93
CA PRO A 51 -3.95 -5.57 4.62
C PRO A 51 -3.85 -6.76 3.66
N ALA A 52 -2.91 -6.68 2.72
CA ALA A 52 -2.64 -7.77 1.78
C ALA A 52 -2.04 -8.99 2.51
N VAL A 53 -2.16 -10.18 1.92
CA VAL A 53 -1.61 -11.43 2.48
C VAL A 53 -0.13 -11.28 2.84
N ILE A 54 0.66 -10.72 1.92
CA ILE A 54 2.09 -10.50 2.13
C ILE A 54 2.38 -9.53 3.29
N GLU A 55 1.54 -8.51 3.48
CA GLU A 55 1.68 -7.59 4.61
C GLU A 55 1.39 -8.29 5.93
N ARG A 56 0.30 -9.08 5.98
CA ARG A 56 -0.08 -9.86 7.17
C ARG A 56 1.04 -10.82 7.58
N GLN A 57 1.69 -11.48 6.62
CA GLN A 57 2.85 -12.34 6.86
C GLN A 57 4.05 -11.53 7.40
N HIS A 58 4.37 -10.39 6.81
CA HIS A 58 5.42 -9.50 7.32
C HIS A 58 5.14 -9.01 8.75
N GLU A 59 3.91 -8.63 9.05
CA GLU A 59 3.52 -8.16 10.39
C GLU A 59 3.63 -9.29 11.43
N LEU A 60 3.24 -10.53 11.07
CA LEU A 60 3.41 -11.70 11.93
C LEU A 60 4.88 -11.96 12.25
N LEU A 61 5.76 -11.92 11.25
CA LEU A 61 7.20 -12.14 11.44
C LEU A 61 7.89 -11.01 12.20
N ALA A 62 7.37 -9.79 12.12
CA ALA A 62 7.91 -8.65 12.83
C ALA A 62 7.41 -8.56 14.28
N LEU A 63 6.44 -9.40 14.68
CA LEU A 63 5.87 -9.40 16.02
C LEU A 63 6.78 -10.12 17.01
N SER A 64 7.11 -9.46 18.12
CA SER A 64 7.69 -10.13 19.27
C SER A 64 6.56 -10.82 20.06
N LEU A 65 6.47 -12.13 19.93
CA LEU A 65 5.47 -12.92 20.61
C LEU A 65 5.84 -13.14 22.09
N PRO A 66 4.87 -13.16 23.01
CA PRO A 66 5.10 -13.66 24.36
C PRO A 66 5.61 -15.11 24.33
N GLU A 67 6.40 -15.52 25.32
CA GLU A 67 6.95 -16.90 25.40
C GLU A 67 5.87 -17.98 25.29
N SER A 68 4.66 -17.72 25.80
CA SER A 68 3.53 -18.65 25.70
C SER A 68 3.06 -18.93 24.25
N ALA A 69 3.27 -18.00 23.31
CA ALA A 69 3.03 -18.24 21.89
C ALA A 69 4.18 -18.98 21.21
N VAL A 70 5.38 -18.89 21.78
CA VAL A 70 6.58 -19.57 21.25
C VAL A 70 6.48 -21.08 21.44
N VAL A 71 5.72 -21.53 22.44
CA VAL A 71 5.56 -22.94 22.80
C VAL A 71 4.46 -23.66 22.00
N ASP A 72 3.50 -22.95 21.39
CA ASP A 72 2.42 -23.58 20.62
C ASP A 72 2.94 -24.05 19.24
N PRO A 73 3.01 -25.36 18.96
CA PRO A 73 3.62 -25.89 17.74
C PRO A 73 2.82 -25.54 16.47
N GLU A 74 1.50 -25.35 16.59
CA GLU A 74 0.67 -24.96 15.43
C GLU A 74 0.95 -23.50 15.05
N VAL A 75 1.11 -22.62 16.05
CA VAL A 75 1.50 -21.22 15.84
C VAL A 75 2.92 -21.14 15.26
N GLN A 76 3.86 -21.95 15.76
CA GLN A 76 5.21 -22.00 15.21
C GLN A 76 5.24 -22.47 13.75
N ARG A 77 4.39 -23.44 13.39
CA ARG A 77 4.27 -23.89 11.99
C ARG A 77 3.80 -22.74 11.09
N GLU A 78 2.77 -22.01 11.48
CA GLU A 78 2.27 -20.86 10.70
C GLU A 78 3.33 -19.76 10.55
N ILE A 79 4.12 -19.49 11.58
CA ILE A 79 5.24 -18.55 11.53
C ILE A 79 6.32 -19.04 10.55
N ALA A 80 6.65 -20.33 10.56
CA ALA A 80 7.63 -20.91 9.64
C ALA A 80 7.14 -20.87 8.18
N GLU A 81 5.87 -21.15 7.95
CA GLU A 81 5.22 -21.03 6.64
C GLU A 81 5.23 -19.58 6.14
N ALA A 82 4.84 -18.62 6.99
CA ALA A 82 4.89 -17.19 6.68
C ALA A 82 6.32 -16.73 6.35
N LYS A 83 7.33 -17.20 7.11
CA LYS A 83 8.75 -16.90 6.86
C LYS A 83 9.20 -17.41 5.50
N THR A 84 8.81 -18.63 5.15
CA THR A 84 9.13 -19.25 3.86
C THR A 84 8.48 -18.48 2.71
N ALA A 85 7.19 -18.15 2.84
CA ALA A 85 6.45 -17.38 1.84
C ALA A 85 7.05 -15.98 1.62
N VAL A 86 7.33 -15.25 2.70
CA VAL A 86 7.95 -13.92 2.63
C VAL A 86 9.35 -13.98 2.00
N THR A 87 10.16 -14.98 2.37
CA THR A 87 11.51 -15.13 1.81
C THR A 87 11.47 -15.46 0.32
N ALA A 88 10.58 -16.40 -0.06
CA ALA A 88 10.38 -16.76 -1.47
C ALA A 88 9.91 -15.56 -2.30
N HIS A 89 8.98 -14.76 -1.76
CA HIS A 89 8.49 -13.55 -2.42
C HIS A 89 9.59 -12.47 -2.53
N ALA A 90 10.40 -12.28 -1.48
CA ALA A 90 11.52 -11.35 -1.48
C ALA A 90 12.57 -11.71 -2.54
N GLU A 91 12.97 -12.99 -2.59
CA GLU A 91 13.90 -13.48 -3.60
C GLU A 91 13.32 -13.40 -5.01
N HIS A 92 12.04 -13.70 -5.19
CA HIS A 92 11.36 -13.53 -6.48
C HIS A 92 11.45 -12.07 -6.97
N MET A 93 11.10 -11.10 -6.13
CA MET A 93 11.11 -9.68 -6.49
C MET A 93 12.51 -9.07 -6.59
N ARG A 94 13.55 -9.74 -6.05
CA ARG A 94 14.95 -9.31 -6.17
C ARG A 94 15.40 -9.22 -7.63
N HIS A 95 14.85 -10.04 -8.52
CA HIS A 95 15.20 -10.05 -9.94
C HIS A 95 14.50 -8.91 -10.72
N PRO A 96 15.24 -8.08 -11.48
CA PRO A 96 14.67 -6.98 -12.27
C PRO A 96 13.58 -7.42 -13.26
N GLU A 97 13.77 -8.56 -13.92
CA GLU A 97 12.80 -9.11 -14.87
C GLU A 97 11.47 -9.49 -14.22
N ASN A 98 11.49 -10.01 -12.99
CA ASN A 98 10.27 -10.33 -12.27
C ASN A 98 9.51 -9.07 -11.87
N ARG A 99 10.22 -8.02 -11.42
CA ARG A 99 9.60 -6.71 -11.16
C ARG A 99 9.00 -6.11 -12.43
N ARG A 100 9.70 -6.23 -13.56
CA ARG A 100 9.20 -5.78 -14.86
C ARG A 100 7.93 -6.53 -15.26
N ARG A 101 7.92 -7.86 -15.14
CA ARG A 101 6.74 -8.68 -15.44
C ARG A 101 5.57 -8.33 -14.53
N PHE A 102 5.81 -8.17 -13.22
CA PHE A 102 4.80 -7.75 -12.25
C PHE A 102 4.20 -6.38 -12.62
N ALA A 103 5.04 -5.38 -12.93
CA ALA A 103 4.57 -4.06 -13.33
C ALA A 103 3.71 -4.12 -14.60
N LEU A 104 4.18 -4.82 -15.64
CA LEU A 104 3.43 -4.98 -16.89
C LEU A 104 2.10 -5.70 -16.68
N GLN A 105 2.07 -6.72 -15.82
CA GLN A 105 0.85 -7.43 -15.47
C GLN A 105 -0.14 -6.50 -14.75
N ALA A 106 0.31 -5.67 -13.81
CA ALA A 106 -0.53 -4.69 -13.15
C ALA A 106 -1.07 -3.65 -14.15
N LEU A 107 -0.22 -3.12 -15.04
CA LEU A 107 -0.63 -2.18 -16.08
C LEU A 107 -1.68 -2.76 -17.03
N SER A 108 -1.56 -4.04 -17.41
CA SER A 108 -2.54 -4.69 -18.30
C SER A 108 -3.94 -4.83 -17.70
N ARG A 109 -4.08 -4.71 -16.38
CA ARG A 109 -5.39 -4.74 -15.68
C ARG A 109 -6.04 -3.36 -15.56
N LEU A 110 -5.36 -2.29 -15.97
CA LEU A 110 -5.91 -0.93 -15.98
C LEU A 110 -6.71 -0.71 -17.27
N GLU A 111 -7.97 -1.12 -17.27
CA GLU A 111 -8.85 -0.98 -18.41
C GLU A 111 -9.12 0.50 -18.76
N GLY A 112 -9.02 0.86 -20.03
CA GLY A 112 -9.28 2.22 -20.51
C GLY A 112 -8.20 3.26 -20.19
N VAL A 113 -7.09 2.86 -19.57
CA VAL A 113 -5.98 3.75 -19.21
C VAL A 113 -4.82 3.58 -20.21
N PRO A 114 -4.31 4.66 -20.81
CA PRO A 114 -3.09 4.59 -21.62
C PRO A 114 -1.89 4.18 -20.75
N THR A 115 -1.28 3.03 -21.05
CA THR A 115 -0.16 2.47 -20.28
C THR A 115 1.07 2.25 -21.16
N GLY A 116 2.24 2.16 -20.53
CA GLY A 116 3.47 1.81 -21.25
C GLY A 116 4.72 1.81 -20.39
N ASN A 117 5.87 1.68 -21.06
CA ASN A 117 7.19 1.72 -20.44
C ASN A 117 8.08 2.66 -21.26
N LYS A 118 8.66 3.66 -20.60
CA LYS A 118 9.60 4.61 -21.19
C LYS A 118 10.73 4.90 -20.20
N ASP A 119 11.98 4.87 -20.65
CA ASP A 119 13.16 5.17 -19.83
C ASP A 119 13.23 4.34 -18.53
N ASN A 120 12.83 3.05 -18.61
CA ASN A 120 12.67 2.13 -17.47
C ASN A 120 11.63 2.56 -16.41
N GLN A 121 10.72 3.45 -16.77
CA GLN A 121 9.59 3.86 -15.95
C GLN A 121 8.29 3.33 -16.55
N PHE A 122 7.48 2.71 -15.69
CA PHE A 122 6.16 2.19 -16.04
C PHE A 122 5.14 3.31 -15.83
N PHE A 123 4.35 3.64 -16.84
CA PHE A 123 3.36 4.72 -16.74
C PHE A 123 1.94 4.23 -17.00
N ALA A 124 0.98 4.93 -16.39
CA ALA A 124 -0.45 4.77 -16.58
C ALA A 124 -1.09 6.16 -16.50
N GLY A 125 -1.65 6.65 -17.62
CA GLY A 125 -2.16 8.01 -17.74
C GLY A 125 -1.09 9.04 -17.38
N ARG A 126 -1.29 9.76 -16.28
CA ARG A 126 -0.38 10.80 -15.76
C ARG A 126 0.50 10.33 -14.59
N LEU A 127 0.39 9.07 -14.22
CA LEU A 127 1.09 8.49 -13.07
C LEU A 127 2.20 7.55 -13.54
N VAL A 128 3.25 7.51 -12.76
CA VAL A 128 4.37 6.58 -12.90
C VAL A 128 4.32 5.58 -11.75
N LEU A 129 4.40 4.30 -12.09
CA LEU A 129 4.54 3.20 -11.16
C LEU A 129 6.02 2.99 -10.86
N VAL A 130 6.39 3.22 -9.61
CA VAL A 130 7.76 3.05 -9.12
C VAL A 130 7.79 1.96 -8.04
N SER A 131 8.93 1.29 -7.91
CA SER A 131 9.16 0.32 -6.83
C SER A 131 10.35 0.73 -5.98
N ASP A 132 10.30 0.37 -4.70
CA ASP A 132 11.41 0.50 -3.76
C ASP A 132 11.75 -0.85 -3.09
N LYS A 133 12.80 -0.86 -2.26
CA LYS A 133 13.23 -2.02 -1.45
C LYS A 133 13.26 -3.34 -2.23
N GLY A 134 13.76 -3.31 -3.46
CA GLY A 134 13.84 -4.49 -4.32
C GLY A 134 12.49 -5.01 -4.80
N GLY A 135 11.49 -4.15 -5.00
CA GLY A 135 10.17 -4.54 -5.52
C GLY A 135 9.15 -4.92 -4.46
N GLN A 136 9.48 -4.76 -3.18
CA GLN A 136 8.61 -5.11 -2.05
C GLN A 136 7.53 -4.08 -1.79
N ASN A 137 7.82 -2.79 -2.04
CA ASN A 137 6.78 -1.77 -2.08
C ASN A 137 6.76 -1.07 -3.43
N TRP A 138 5.55 -0.66 -3.77
CA TRP A 138 5.22 0.06 -4.98
C TRP A 138 4.57 1.39 -4.62
N ALA A 139 4.64 2.32 -5.56
CA ALA A 139 4.00 3.61 -5.41
C ALA A 139 3.51 4.13 -6.75
N TRP A 140 2.34 4.77 -6.73
CA TRP A 140 1.88 5.61 -7.83
C TRP A 140 2.31 7.04 -7.55
N SER A 141 3.04 7.62 -8.50
CA SER A 141 3.66 8.93 -8.33
C SER A 141 3.40 9.82 -9.54
N MET A 142 3.24 11.12 -9.34
CA MET A 142 3.18 12.06 -10.49
C MET A 142 4.54 12.23 -11.16
N THR A 143 5.60 12.12 -10.36
CA THR A 143 7.00 12.09 -10.82
C THR A 143 7.73 11.02 -10.01
N ALA A 144 8.90 10.57 -10.47
CA ALA A 144 9.64 9.48 -9.83
C ALA A 144 9.99 9.68 -8.33
N ARG A 145 9.79 10.87 -7.77
CA ARG A 145 10.18 11.22 -6.39
C ARG A 145 9.02 11.56 -5.45
N TYR A 146 7.84 11.87 -5.98
CA TYR A 146 6.71 12.37 -5.19
C TYR A 146 5.52 11.40 -5.32
N PRO A 147 5.44 10.40 -4.43
CA PRO A 147 4.36 9.43 -4.45
C PRO A 147 3.03 10.10 -4.05
N VAL A 148 1.99 9.78 -4.80
CA VAL A 148 0.59 10.09 -4.46
C VAL A 148 0.07 9.06 -3.47
N ILE A 149 0.36 7.78 -3.75
CA ILE A 149 0.12 6.64 -2.85
C ILE A 149 1.42 5.85 -2.77
N ALA A 150 1.92 5.67 -1.56
CA ALA A 150 3.17 4.99 -1.26
C ALA A 150 2.92 3.67 -0.50
N LYS A 151 3.97 2.85 -0.35
CA LYS A 151 3.97 1.61 0.45
C LYS A 151 2.92 0.58 0.00
N ILE A 152 2.57 0.58 -1.27
CA ILE A 152 1.65 -0.40 -1.85
C ILE A 152 2.35 -1.76 -1.81
N PRO A 153 1.74 -2.82 -1.26
CA PRO A 153 2.36 -4.14 -1.28
C PRO A 153 2.54 -4.64 -2.72
N ALA A 154 3.49 -5.55 -2.93
CA ALA A 154 3.73 -6.22 -4.20
C ALA A 154 2.63 -7.25 -4.52
N ASP A 155 1.40 -6.76 -4.61
CA ASP A 155 0.17 -7.47 -4.94
C ASP A 155 -0.54 -6.69 -6.07
N ILE A 156 -0.91 -7.40 -7.13
CA ILE A 156 -1.44 -6.78 -8.35
C ILE A 156 -2.75 -6.05 -8.06
N ASP A 157 -3.63 -6.64 -7.25
CA ASP A 157 -4.95 -6.05 -6.99
C ASP A 157 -4.81 -4.76 -6.18
N TYR A 158 -3.84 -4.71 -5.27
CA TYR A 158 -3.52 -3.49 -4.51
C TYR A 158 -2.91 -2.42 -5.42
N VAL A 159 -2.01 -2.77 -6.33
CA VAL A 159 -1.45 -1.80 -7.29
C VAL A 159 -2.53 -1.24 -8.21
N VAL A 160 -3.44 -2.07 -8.69
CA VAL A 160 -4.56 -1.64 -9.55
C VAL A 160 -5.53 -0.74 -8.78
N ARG A 161 -5.97 -1.14 -7.57
CA ARG A 161 -6.88 -0.31 -6.75
C ARG A 161 -6.23 1.00 -6.31
N ALA A 162 -4.94 0.98 -6.00
CA ALA A 162 -4.20 2.19 -5.68
C ALA A 162 -4.16 3.17 -6.87
N TYR A 163 -4.15 2.70 -8.11
CA TYR A 163 -4.21 3.59 -9.27
C TYR A 163 -5.53 4.40 -9.27
N GLU A 164 -6.67 3.72 -9.08
CA GLU A 164 -8.00 4.36 -9.06
C GLU A 164 -8.11 5.43 -7.96
N VAL A 165 -7.47 5.21 -6.81
CA VAL A 165 -7.44 6.19 -5.73
C VAL A 165 -6.48 7.33 -6.07
N ALA A 166 -5.28 7.02 -6.55
CA ALA A 166 -4.26 8.01 -6.90
C ALA A 166 -4.76 8.96 -8.00
N ASP A 167 -5.42 8.45 -9.04
CA ASP A 167 -5.96 9.27 -10.13
C ASP A 167 -7.03 10.25 -9.63
N ARG A 168 -7.94 9.78 -8.75
CA ARG A 168 -8.93 10.64 -8.08
C ARG A 168 -8.30 11.70 -7.17
N ILE A 169 -7.19 11.38 -6.51
CA ILE A 169 -6.44 12.35 -5.69
C ILE A 169 -5.85 13.42 -6.60
N VAL A 170 -5.22 13.03 -7.70
CA VAL A 170 -4.62 13.98 -8.65
C VAL A 170 -5.70 14.86 -9.31
N ASP A 171 -6.85 14.31 -9.67
CA ASP A 171 -7.98 15.10 -10.18
C ASP A 171 -8.45 16.17 -9.19
N LYS A 172 -8.39 15.90 -7.88
CA LYS A 172 -8.71 16.89 -6.85
C LYS A 172 -7.64 17.96 -6.70
N TRP A 173 -6.37 17.62 -6.91
CA TRP A 173 -5.26 18.56 -6.80
C TRP A 173 -5.12 19.46 -8.02
N MET A 174 -5.55 18.99 -9.20
CA MET A 174 -5.42 19.75 -10.43
C MET A 174 -6.58 20.72 -10.62
N LEU A 175 -6.22 22.00 -10.74
CA LEU A 175 -7.14 23.04 -11.20
C LEU A 175 -7.12 23.09 -12.73
N PRO A 176 -8.26 23.02 -13.44
CA PRO A 176 -8.30 23.23 -14.88
C PRO A 176 -7.62 24.55 -15.27
N VAL A 177 -6.84 24.54 -16.36
CA VAL A 177 -6.04 25.69 -16.80
C VAL A 177 -6.88 26.95 -16.93
N ASP A 178 -8.08 26.86 -17.49
CA ASP A 178 -8.97 28.01 -17.64
C ASP A 178 -9.37 28.62 -16.28
N LYS A 179 -9.69 27.76 -15.31
CA LYS A 179 -10.01 28.20 -13.94
C LYS A 179 -8.79 28.80 -13.25
N PHE A 180 -7.60 28.23 -13.48
CA PHE A 180 -6.35 28.78 -12.97
C PHE A 180 -6.09 30.18 -13.55
N LEU A 181 -6.17 30.35 -14.87
CA LEU A 181 -5.92 31.62 -15.54
C LEU A 181 -6.91 32.71 -15.13
N VAL A 182 -8.19 32.36 -14.94
CA VAL A 182 -9.21 33.31 -14.43
C VAL A 182 -8.85 33.77 -13.01
N ARG A 183 -8.51 32.84 -12.12
CA ARG A 183 -8.14 33.17 -10.73
C ARG A 183 -6.84 33.97 -10.65
N LEU A 184 -5.85 33.63 -11.48
CA LEU A 184 -4.58 34.34 -11.55
C LEU A 184 -4.79 35.79 -12.03
N ARG A 185 -5.61 35.99 -13.08
CA ARG A 185 -5.96 37.34 -13.55
C ARG A 185 -6.67 38.13 -12.46
N LEU A 186 -7.65 37.55 -11.78
CA LEU A 186 -8.36 38.21 -10.68
C LEU A 186 -7.39 38.62 -9.56
N ALA A 187 -6.51 37.72 -9.13
CA ALA A 187 -5.51 38.01 -8.10
C ALA A 187 -4.57 39.14 -8.54
N TRP A 188 -4.15 39.16 -9.80
CA TRP A 188 -3.30 40.21 -10.35
C TRP A 188 -4.01 41.58 -10.39
N THR A 189 -5.28 41.61 -10.79
CA THR A 189 -6.10 42.83 -10.78
C THR A 189 -6.28 43.36 -9.36
N MET A 190 -6.56 42.48 -8.39
CA MET A 190 -6.66 42.86 -6.98
C MET A 190 -5.32 43.40 -6.47
N ALA A 191 -4.21 42.71 -6.73
CA ALA A 191 -2.88 43.12 -6.31
C ALA A 191 -2.52 44.52 -6.83
N ARG A 192 -2.81 44.83 -8.11
CA ARG A 192 -2.64 46.19 -8.65
C ARG A 192 -3.52 47.22 -7.96
N HIS A 193 -4.78 46.89 -7.72
CA HIS A 193 -5.70 47.82 -7.06
C HIS A 193 -5.28 48.12 -5.61
N PHE A 194 -4.65 47.18 -4.93
CA PHE A 194 -4.10 47.39 -3.58
C PHE A 194 -2.70 48.02 -3.58
N SER A 195 -1.93 47.94 -4.66
CA SER A 195 -0.64 48.64 -4.78
C SER A 195 -0.77 50.10 -5.22
N ASP A 196 -1.83 50.43 -5.97
CA ASP A 196 -2.10 51.79 -6.46
C ASP A 196 -2.89 52.64 -5.44
N GLY A 197 -3.18 52.09 -4.25
CA GLY A 197 -3.96 52.71 -3.18
C GLY A 197 -3.17 53.18 -1.95
N ASP A 198 -1.84 53.07 -1.97
CA ASP A 198 -0.88 53.77 -1.09
C ASP A 198 -0.30 54.99 -1.82
#